data_AF-A0AAV9HV11-F1
#
_entry.id   AF-A0AAV9HV11-F1
#
_cell.length_a   1.000
_cell.length_b   1.000
_cell.length_c   1.000
_cell.angle_alpha   90.00
_cell.angle_beta   90.00
_cell.angle_gamma   90.00
#
_symmetry.space_group_name_H-M   'P 1'
#
loop_
_entity.id
_entity.type
_entity.pdbx_description
1 polymer ?
#
loop_
_entity_poly.entity_id
_entity_poly.type
_entity_poly.pdbx_seq_one_letter_code
_entity_poly.pdbx_strand_id
1 'polypeptide(L)'
;MAPCKIYDIRVNDSIEQIERSWLIGRKVILTRQSVPAPDHLNPSWSDGEGGFFVVKDAPTPLHPTTPHPAESLIIPRVHAAGDCAAVWRAGEAFIKAHNFKVAGTTREHVPLQYVHGKKPVGFEVPRVLYHAEIDDRYFLITSRVPGVTLMEAWPSLDETLRD
;
A
#
# COMPACT_ATOMS: atom_id res chain seq x y z
N MET A 1 1.60 -28.23 26.26
CA MET A 1 1.79 -26.79 26.47
C MET A 1 2.82 -26.33 25.45
N ALA A 2 2.43 -25.61 24.41
CA ALA A 2 3.37 -25.01 23.47
C ALA A 2 3.31 -23.49 23.67
N PRO A 3 4.35 -22.84 24.19
CA PRO A 3 4.49 -21.42 24.07
C PRO A 3 5.22 -21.14 22.75
N CYS A 4 4.53 -20.55 21.78
CA CYS A 4 5.19 -19.70 20.80
C CYS A 4 4.21 -18.60 20.41
N LYS A 5 4.08 -17.60 21.30
CA LYS A 5 3.55 -16.30 20.91
C LYS A 5 4.74 -15.33 20.77
N ILE A 6 4.51 -14.41 19.84
CA ILE A 6 5.16 -13.12 19.60
C ILE A 6 6.35 -13.15 18.63
N TYR A 7 6.04 -12.96 17.36
CA TYR A 7 6.54 -11.74 16.71
C TYR A 7 5.32 -10.95 16.29
N ASP A 8 4.86 -10.03 17.14
CA ASP A 8 4.08 -8.91 16.65
C ASP A 8 5.06 -8.18 15.74
N ILE A 9 4.98 -8.46 14.43
CA ILE A 9 5.80 -7.74 13.44
C ILE A 9 5.52 -6.26 13.70
N ARG A 10 6.48 -5.38 13.48
CA ARG A 10 6.21 -3.93 13.52
C ARG A 10 5.44 -3.53 12.28
N VAL A 11 4.50 -2.60 12.35
CA VAL A 11 3.79 -2.11 11.16
C VAL A 11 4.79 -1.65 10.09
N ASN A 12 5.88 -1.03 10.53
CA ASN A 12 6.99 -0.62 9.67
C ASN A 12 7.72 -1.75 8.95
N ASP A 13 7.58 -2.98 9.42
CA ASP A 13 8.23 -4.20 8.90
C ASP A 13 7.20 -5.11 8.19
N SER A 14 6.04 -4.56 7.80
CA SER A 14 4.96 -5.33 7.16
C SER A 14 5.23 -5.76 5.72
N ILE A 15 6.31 -5.25 5.13
CA ILE A 15 6.81 -5.71 3.82
C ILE A 15 8.15 -6.40 4.07
N GLU A 16 8.28 -7.60 3.52
CA GLU A 16 9.51 -8.39 3.50
C GLU A 16 9.90 -8.67 2.05
N GLN A 17 11.18 -8.81 1.75
CA GLN A 17 11.66 -9.24 0.44
C GLN A 17 11.58 -10.77 0.36
N ILE A 18 11.04 -11.29 -0.76
CA ILE A 18 10.99 -12.73 -1.08
C ILE A 18 11.51 -12.92 -2.49
N GLU A 19 12.73 -13.43 -2.63
CA GLU A 19 13.45 -13.50 -3.91
C GLU A 19 13.44 -12.12 -4.64
N ARG A 20 12.79 -12.03 -5.81
CA ARG A 20 12.64 -10.80 -6.61
C ARG A 20 11.27 -10.11 -6.42
N SER A 21 10.56 -10.48 -5.37
CA SER A 21 9.20 -10.04 -5.06
C SER A 21 9.12 -9.50 -3.62
N TRP A 22 7.94 -9.01 -3.24
CA TRP A 22 7.70 -8.48 -1.91
C TRP A 22 6.53 -9.18 -1.25
N LEU A 23 6.73 -9.65 -0.04
CA LEU A 23 5.72 -10.29 0.79
C LEU A 23 5.11 -9.24 1.73
N ILE A 24 3.81 -8.99 1.57
CA ILE A 24 3.03 -8.05 2.35
C ILE A 24 2.24 -8.84 3.40
N GLY A 25 2.43 -8.50 4.68
CA GLY A 25 1.71 -9.11 5.80
C GLY A 25 1.82 -10.63 5.88
N ARG A 26 2.85 -11.24 5.28
CA ARG A 26 3.04 -12.70 5.19
C ARG A 26 1.92 -13.50 4.53
N LYS A 27 0.99 -12.84 3.83
CA LYS A 27 -0.14 -13.50 3.14
C LYS A 27 -0.24 -13.15 1.67
N VAL A 28 0.37 -12.05 1.25
CA VAL A 28 0.18 -11.49 -0.09
C VAL A 28 1.54 -11.25 -0.72
N ILE A 29 1.74 -11.70 -1.96
CA ILE A 29 2.93 -11.42 -2.74
C ILE A 29 2.63 -10.33 -3.77
N LEU A 30 3.50 -9.34 -3.80
CA LEU A 30 3.60 -8.34 -4.85
C LEU A 30 4.77 -8.70 -5.77
N THR A 31 4.48 -8.78 -7.08
CA THR A 31 5.47 -9.06 -8.11
C THR A 31 5.50 -7.93 -9.14
N ARG A 32 6.68 -7.66 -9.73
CA ARG A 32 6.81 -6.77 -10.90
C ARG A 32 6.86 -7.61 -12.17
N GLN A 33 6.06 -7.27 -13.17
CA GLN A 33 5.88 -8.00 -14.43
C GLN A 33 5.86 -7.02 -15.62
N SER A 34 6.11 -7.50 -16.83
CA SER A 34 6.06 -6.68 -18.05
C SER A 34 4.65 -6.50 -18.63
N VAL A 35 3.68 -7.29 -18.16
CA VAL A 35 2.30 -7.31 -18.65
C VAL A 35 1.38 -7.24 -17.42
N PRO A 36 0.26 -6.49 -17.47
CA PRO A 36 -0.69 -6.45 -16.37
C PRO A 36 -1.32 -7.83 -16.16
N ALA A 37 -1.78 -8.08 -14.95
CA ALA A 37 -2.65 -9.22 -14.73
C ALA A 37 -4.02 -8.96 -15.37
N PRO A 38 -4.73 -9.98 -15.86
CA PRO A 38 -6.11 -9.80 -16.29
C PRO A 38 -6.96 -9.26 -15.14
N ASP A 39 -7.77 -8.23 -15.40
CA ASP A 39 -8.49 -7.41 -14.41
C ASP A 39 -9.31 -8.21 -13.39
N HIS A 40 -9.75 -9.42 -13.74
CA HIS A 40 -10.61 -10.27 -12.89
C HIS A 40 -9.85 -11.26 -12.01
N LEU A 41 -8.55 -11.47 -12.27
CA LEU A 41 -7.76 -12.48 -11.59
C LEU A 41 -7.00 -11.89 -10.40
N ASN A 42 -6.28 -10.80 -10.64
CA ASN A 42 -5.38 -10.22 -9.66
C ASN A 42 -5.33 -8.70 -9.84
N PRO A 43 -5.39 -7.92 -8.75
CA PRO A 43 -5.16 -6.49 -8.82
C PRO A 43 -3.79 -6.19 -9.42
N SER A 44 -3.75 -5.28 -10.39
CA SER A 44 -2.51 -4.81 -10.99
C SER A 44 -2.56 -3.32 -11.31
N TRP A 45 -1.39 -2.69 -11.35
CA TRP A 45 -1.23 -1.27 -11.67
C TRP A 45 0.15 -1.00 -12.29
N SER A 46 0.27 0.14 -12.98
CA SER A 46 1.51 0.56 -13.63
C SER A 46 2.62 0.81 -12.61
N ASP A 47 3.84 0.37 -12.93
CA ASP A 47 5.03 0.71 -12.15
C ASP A 47 5.57 2.12 -12.46
N GLY A 48 5.02 2.81 -13.47
CA GLY A 48 5.48 4.12 -13.95
C GLY A 48 6.63 4.07 -14.97
N GLU A 49 7.17 2.89 -15.26
CA GLU A 49 8.35 2.64 -16.12
C GLU A 49 8.06 1.62 -17.24
N GLY A 50 6.79 1.40 -17.56
CA GLY A 50 6.36 0.49 -18.63
C GLY A 50 6.13 -0.96 -18.19
N GLY A 51 6.29 -1.28 -16.91
CA GLY A 51 5.88 -2.55 -16.32
C GLY A 51 4.69 -2.38 -15.37
N PHE A 52 4.40 -3.45 -14.63
CA PHE A 52 3.23 -3.56 -13.78
C PHE A 52 3.57 -4.24 -12.47
N PHE A 53 2.97 -3.75 -11.39
CA PHE A 53 2.90 -4.47 -10.13
C PHE A 53 1.63 -5.33 -10.11
N VAL A 54 1.73 -6.54 -9.59
CA VAL A 54 0.64 -7.52 -9.50
C VAL A 54 0.60 -8.13 -8.11
N VAL A 55 -0.58 -8.11 -7.50
CA VAL A 55 -0.87 -8.67 -6.18
C VAL A 55 -1.44 -10.08 -6.33
N LYS A 56 -0.93 -11.04 -5.56
CA LYS A 56 -1.41 -12.43 -5.50
C LYS A 56 -1.35 -12.95 -4.07
N ASP A 57 -2.12 -14.00 -3.76
CA ASP A 57 -1.93 -14.72 -2.51
C ASP A 57 -0.54 -15.39 -2.48
N ALA A 58 0.07 -15.41 -1.30
CA ALA A 58 1.35 -16.05 -1.10
C ALA A 58 1.21 -17.58 -1.13
N PRO A 59 2.16 -18.32 -1.73
CA PRO A 59 2.12 -19.77 -1.75
C PRO A 59 2.28 -20.34 -0.34
N THR A 60 1.78 -21.55 -0.14
CA THR A 60 2.02 -22.33 1.08
C THR A 60 2.75 -23.62 0.67
N PRO A 61 3.97 -23.87 1.17
CA PRO A 61 4.74 -23.09 2.15
C PRO A 61 5.40 -21.82 1.58
N LEU A 62 5.71 -20.86 2.46
CA LEU A 62 6.45 -19.65 2.11
C LEU A 62 7.94 -19.95 1.91
N HIS A 63 8.55 -19.31 0.92
CA HIS A 63 10.01 -19.28 0.78
C HIS A 63 10.62 -18.39 1.87
N PRO A 64 11.92 -18.56 2.21
CA PRO A 64 12.62 -17.69 3.13
C PRO A 64 12.54 -16.22 2.70
N THR A 65 12.26 -15.35 3.67
CA THR A 65 12.14 -13.90 3.48
C THR A 65 13.29 -13.17 4.15
N THR A 66 13.56 -11.95 3.70
CA THR A 66 14.45 -11.01 4.39
C THR A 66 13.72 -9.70 4.66
N PRO A 67 14.14 -8.91 5.66
CA PRO A 67 13.55 -7.59 5.90
C PRO A 67 13.60 -6.72 4.64
N HIS A 68 12.52 -5.96 4.39
CA HIS A 68 12.50 -5.00 3.28
C HIS A 68 13.52 -3.88 3.55
N PRO A 69 14.46 -3.59 2.62
CA PRO A 69 15.47 -2.57 2.83
C PRO A 69 14.85 -1.19 3.04
N ALA A 70 15.33 -0.45 4.05
CA ALA A 70 14.90 0.92 4.31
C ALA A 70 15.10 1.84 3.09
N GLU A 71 16.19 1.62 2.35
CA GLU A 71 16.59 2.39 1.16
C GLU A 71 16.12 1.75 -0.16
N SER A 72 15.04 0.96 -0.13
CA SER A 72 14.49 0.38 -1.36
C SER A 72 14.06 1.46 -2.34
N LEU A 73 14.68 1.51 -3.51
CA LEU A 73 14.31 2.45 -4.57
C LEU A 73 13.05 2.01 -5.33
N ILE A 74 12.73 0.72 -5.30
CA ILE A 74 11.59 0.15 -6.04
C ILE A 74 10.29 0.31 -5.24
N ILE A 75 10.36 0.03 -3.94
CA ILE A 75 9.23 0.18 -3.02
C ILE A 75 9.68 1.02 -1.81
N PRO A 76 9.97 2.33 -2.00
CA PRO A 76 10.41 3.18 -0.90
C PRO A 76 9.28 3.37 0.10
N ARG A 77 9.65 3.39 1.39
CA ARG A 77 8.73 3.84 2.44
C ARG A 77 8.66 5.37 2.39
N VAL A 78 7.49 5.90 2.06
CA VAL A 78 7.26 7.35 1.88
C VAL A 78 6.65 8.00 3.12
N HIS A 79 6.11 7.21 4.04
CA HIS A 79 5.58 7.71 5.31
C HIS A 79 5.63 6.62 6.39
N ALA A 80 5.85 7.05 7.63
CA ALA A 80 5.72 6.22 8.82
C ALA A 80 5.22 7.10 9.99
N ALA A 81 4.25 6.59 10.75
CA ALA A 81 3.72 7.25 11.94
C ALA A 81 4.00 6.36 13.17
N GLY A 82 5.22 6.46 13.69
CA GLY A 82 5.71 5.54 14.71
C GLY A 82 5.58 4.10 14.22
N ASP A 83 4.94 3.24 15.01
CA ASP A 83 4.60 1.86 14.60
C ASP A 83 3.09 1.64 14.43
N CYS A 84 2.33 2.72 14.24
CA CYS A 84 0.88 2.67 14.08
C CYS A 84 0.45 2.56 12.61
N ALA A 85 1.23 3.19 11.72
CA ALA A 85 0.97 3.21 10.29
C ALA A 85 2.27 3.33 9.50
N ALA A 86 2.31 2.70 8.33
CA ALA A 86 3.39 2.84 7.37
C ALA A 86 2.83 2.85 5.94
N VAL A 87 3.45 3.65 5.07
CA VAL A 87 3.06 3.75 3.66
C VAL A 87 4.30 3.60 2.78
N TRP A 88 4.17 2.74 1.79
CA TRP A 88 5.16 2.55 0.74
C TRP A 88 4.58 2.93 -0.61
N ARG A 89 5.43 3.46 -1.50
CA ARG A 89 5.07 3.68 -2.90
C ARG A 89 5.52 2.47 -3.71
N ALA A 90 4.64 1.94 -4.56
CA ALA A 90 4.99 0.93 -5.57
C ALA A 90 4.49 1.43 -6.92
N GLY A 91 5.34 2.14 -7.66
CA GLY A 91 4.95 2.78 -8.92
C GLY A 91 3.79 3.78 -8.75
N GLU A 92 2.70 3.53 -9.47
CA GLU A 92 1.49 4.35 -9.45
C GLU A 92 0.45 3.89 -8.41
N ALA A 93 0.89 3.25 -7.32
CA ALA A 93 0.07 2.97 -6.15
C ALA A 93 0.79 3.21 -4.82
N PHE A 94 0.00 3.34 -3.76
CA PHE A 94 0.47 3.33 -2.38
C PHE A 94 -0.01 2.07 -1.67
N ILE A 95 0.89 1.41 -0.95
CA ILE A 95 0.61 0.32 -0.03
C ILE A 95 0.59 0.91 1.37
N LYS A 96 -0.55 0.85 2.05
CA LYS A 96 -0.73 1.36 3.40
C LYS A 96 -0.95 0.19 4.36
N ALA A 97 -0.24 0.20 5.49
CA ALA A 97 -0.45 -0.73 6.58
C ALA A 97 -0.79 0.05 7.85
N HIS A 98 -1.81 -0.39 8.57
CA HIS A 98 -2.27 0.23 9.81
C HIS A 98 -2.60 -0.83 10.86
N ASN A 99 -2.27 -0.55 12.13
CA ASN A 99 -2.87 -1.29 13.23
C ASN A 99 -4.38 -0.98 13.28
N PHE A 100 -5.25 -1.99 13.28
CA PHE A 100 -6.71 -1.76 13.32
C PHE A 100 -7.36 -2.11 14.66
N LYS A 101 -6.74 -1.78 15.80
CA LYS A 101 -7.26 -2.18 17.12
C LYS A 101 -8.51 -1.41 17.58
N VAL A 102 -9.08 -0.51 16.78
CA VAL A 102 -10.28 0.26 17.11
C VAL A 102 -11.52 -0.40 16.48
N ALA A 103 -12.30 -1.08 17.31
CA ALA A 103 -13.60 -1.63 16.91
C ALA A 103 -14.56 -0.50 16.50
N GLY A 104 -15.38 -0.76 15.48
CA GLY A 104 -16.40 0.19 15.01
C GLY A 104 -15.90 1.29 14.06
N THR A 105 -14.60 1.33 13.75
CA THR A 105 -14.07 2.27 12.75
C THR A 105 -14.31 1.77 11.33
N THR A 106 -15.04 2.55 10.52
CA THR A 106 -15.19 2.29 9.09
C THR A 106 -13.84 2.28 8.40
N ARG A 107 -13.54 1.20 7.66
CA ARG A 107 -12.29 1.07 6.91
C ARG A 107 -12.25 2.05 5.75
N GLU A 108 -11.08 2.65 5.51
CA GLU A 108 -10.88 3.69 4.48
C GLU A 108 -11.34 3.28 3.07
N HIS A 109 -11.30 1.98 2.72
CA HIS A 109 -11.79 1.53 1.42
C HIS A 109 -13.29 1.81 1.20
N VAL A 110 -14.09 1.77 2.27
CA VAL A 110 -15.55 1.97 2.20
C VAL A 110 -15.92 3.41 1.77
N PRO A 111 -15.47 4.48 2.46
CA PRO A 111 -15.74 5.84 2.02
C PRO A 111 -15.06 6.15 0.67
N LEU A 112 -13.87 5.63 0.39
CA LEU A 112 -13.24 5.82 -0.93
C LEU A 112 -14.10 5.26 -2.07
N GLN A 113 -14.60 4.03 -1.92
CA GLN A 113 -15.50 3.41 -2.90
C GLN A 113 -16.82 4.19 -3.01
N TYR A 114 -17.39 4.62 -1.88
CA TYR A 114 -18.61 5.44 -1.86
C TYR A 114 -18.42 6.75 -2.64
N VAL A 115 -17.37 7.52 -2.35
CA VAL A 115 -17.07 8.78 -3.04
C VAL A 115 -16.81 8.53 -4.53
N HIS A 116 -16.09 7.47 -4.89
CA HIS A 116 -15.86 7.12 -6.28
C HIS A 116 -17.15 6.77 -7.04
N GLY A 117 -18.18 6.27 -6.34
CA GLY A 117 -19.51 6.02 -6.90
C GLY A 117 -20.39 7.26 -7.07
N LYS A 118 -20.06 8.39 -6.42
CA LYS A 118 -20.85 9.63 -6.44
C LYS A 118 -20.55 10.58 -7.60
N LYS A 119 -19.71 10.18 -8.56
CA LYS A 119 -19.23 11.01 -9.68
C LYS A 119 -20.31 11.96 -10.25
N PRO A 120 -19.94 13.22 -10.59
CA PRO A 120 -18.59 13.80 -10.54
C PRO A 120 -18.20 14.31 -9.14
N VAL A 121 -16.92 14.15 -8.80
CA VAL A 121 -16.29 14.79 -7.65
C VAL A 121 -15.32 15.82 -8.23
N GLY A 122 -15.29 17.04 -7.69
CA GLY A 122 -14.53 18.17 -8.27
C GLY A 122 -13.00 18.03 -8.26
N PHE A 123 -12.48 16.90 -7.78
CA PHE A 123 -11.07 16.57 -7.70
C PHE A 123 -10.87 15.06 -7.79
N GLU A 124 -9.65 14.63 -8.13
CA GLU A 124 -9.32 13.21 -8.20
C GLU A 124 -9.23 12.58 -6.80
N VAL A 125 -9.80 11.38 -6.68
CA VAL A 125 -9.79 10.59 -5.45
C VAL A 125 -9.12 9.24 -5.74
N PRO A 126 -8.23 8.75 -4.85
CA PRO A 126 -7.60 7.44 -5.01
C PRO A 126 -8.63 6.33 -5.23
N ARG A 127 -8.33 5.42 -6.17
CA ARG A 127 -9.11 4.18 -6.36
C ARG A 127 -8.57 3.10 -5.45
N VAL A 128 -9.47 2.32 -4.84
CA VAL A 128 -9.09 1.12 -4.08
C VAL A 128 -8.69 0.03 -5.08
N LEU A 129 -7.45 -0.45 -4.99
CA LEU A 129 -6.92 -1.53 -5.83
C LEU A 129 -6.97 -2.88 -5.10
N TYR A 130 -6.69 -2.87 -3.79
CA TYR A 130 -6.74 -4.06 -2.95
C TYR A 130 -6.92 -3.65 -1.49
N HIS A 131 -7.56 -4.49 -0.68
CA HIS A 131 -7.54 -4.34 0.77
C HIS A 131 -7.65 -5.70 1.45
N ALA A 132 -7.07 -5.83 2.64
CA ALA A 132 -7.16 -7.04 3.44
C ALA A 132 -6.96 -6.73 4.92
N GLU A 133 -7.53 -7.57 5.77
CA GLU A 133 -7.21 -7.62 7.21
C GLU A 133 -6.40 -8.89 7.47
N ILE A 134 -5.16 -8.71 7.94
CA ILE A 134 -4.19 -9.78 8.12
C ILE A 134 -3.51 -9.56 9.46
N ASP A 135 -3.62 -10.55 10.36
CA ASP A 135 -2.93 -10.59 11.67
C ASP A 135 -2.99 -9.23 12.41
N ASP A 136 -4.20 -8.75 12.70
CA ASP A 136 -4.51 -7.48 13.39
C ASP A 136 -4.09 -6.18 12.66
N ARG A 137 -3.76 -6.28 11.36
CA ARG A 137 -3.42 -5.15 10.50
C ARG A 137 -4.31 -5.01 9.28
N TYR A 138 -4.62 -3.76 8.95
CA TYR A 138 -5.42 -3.40 7.81
C TYR A 138 -4.46 -2.92 6.73
N PHE A 139 -4.47 -3.63 5.62
CA PHE A 139 -3.72 -3.31 4.42
C PHE A 139 -4.67 -2.69 3.40
N LEU A 140 -4.25 -1.58 2.82
CA LEU A 140 -4.98 -0.90 1.76
C LEU A 140 -4.00 -0.49 0.66
N ILE A 141 -4.30 -0.91 -0.57
CA ILE A 141 -3.57 -0.47 -1.76
C ILE A 141 -4.49 0.44 -2.56
N THR A 142 -4.02 1.66 -2.84
CA THR A 142 -4.77 2.64 -3.62
C THR A 142 -3.97 3.14 -4.80
N SER A 143 -4.63 3.55 -5.88
CA SER A 143 -3.98 4.28 -6.97
C SER A 143 -3.35 5.58 -6.43
N ARG A 144 -2.23 5.97 -7.00
CA ARG A 144 -1.63 7.29 -6.77
C ARG A 144 -2.49 8.35 -7.45
N VAL A 145 -2.71 9.47 -6.77
CA VAL A 145 -3.23 10.69 -7.39
C VAL A 145 -2.03 11.52 -7.84
N PRO A 146 -1.94 11.90 -9.13
CA PRO A 146 -0.87 12.77 -9.62
C PRO A 146 -0.83 14.11 -8.88
N GLY A 147 0.37 14.59 -8.59
CA GLY A 147 0.58 15.87 -7.91
C GLY A 147 1.74 15.82 -6.93
N VAL A 148 1.96 16.95 -6.27
CA VAL A 148 2.83 17.12 -5.11
C VAL A 148 1.98 17.47 -3.90
N THR A 149 2.50 17.24 -2.71
CA THR A 149 1.79 17.66 -1.50
C THR A 149 1.72 19.18 -1.44
N LEU A 150 0.66 19.72 -0.82
CA LEU A 150 0.57 21.16 -0.61
C LEU A 150 1.78 21.68 0.17
N MET A 151 2.29 20.91 1.14
CA MET A 151 3.50 21.25 1.90
C MET A 151 4.74 21.43 1.00
N GLU A 152 4.92 20.59 -0.01
CA GLU A 152 6.01 20.72 -0.99
C GLU A 152 5.81 21.91 -1.93
N ALA A 153 4.57 22.14 -2.38
CA ALA A 153 4.26 23.25 -3.27
C ALA A 153 4.27 24.61 -2.57
N TRP A 154 3.91 24.66 -1.28
CA TRP A 154 3.62 25.88 -0.53
C TRP A 154 4.69 26.98 -0.68
N PRO A 155 6.00 26.68 -0.55
CA PRO A 155 7.04 27.70 -0.66
C PRO A 155 7.12 28.36 -2.05
N SER A 156 6.65 27.67 -3.09
CA SER A 156 6.69 28.11 -4.49
C SER A 156 5.40 28.74 -5.00
N LEU A 157 4.30 28.62 -4.23
CA LEU A 157 3.02 29.23 -4.60
C LEU A 157 3.11 30.76 -4.49
N ASP A 158 2.52 31.45 -5.46
CA ASP A 158 2.31 32.89 -5.37
C ASP A 158 1.31 33.22 -4.23
N GLU A 159 1.31 34.47 -3.76
CA GLU A 159 0.43 34.90 -2.67
C GLU A 159 -1.05 34.78 -3.06
N THR A 160 -1.40 34.96 -4.34
CA THR A 160 -2.77 34.85 -4.84
C THR A 160 -3.33 33.42 -4.84
N LEU A 161 -2.47 32.40 -4.75
CA LEU A 161 -2.81 30.99 -4.64
C LEU A 161 -2.65 30.45 -3.20
N ARG A 162 -2.28 31.31 -2.24
CA ARG A 162 -2.13 30.98 -0.81
C ARG A 162 -3.32 31.41 0.06
N ASP A 163 -4.25 32.18 -0.51
CA ASP A 163 -5.48 32.65 0.15
C ASP A 163 -6.60 31.60 0.18
#